data_AF-A0A1G8M181-F1
#
_entry.id   AF-A0A1G8M181-F1
#
_cell.length_a   1.000
_cell.length_b   1.000
_cell.length_c   1.000
_cell.angle_alpha   90.00
_cell.angle_beta   90.00
_cell.angle_gamma   90.00
#
_symmetry.space_group_name_H-M   'P 1'
#
loop_
_entity.id
_entity.type
_entity.pdbx_description
1 polymer ?
#
loop_
_entity_poly.entity_id
_entity_poly.type
_entity_poly.pdbx_seq_one_letter_code
_entity_poly.pdbx_strand_id
1 'polypeptide(L)'
;MRIRTIVEAETTAAERMREWGYSDATPLFGGAGGGIDVYSSGAYAVVCWRGKSATAHDVERLYGARGLGRRDLLFFSGRGYDDDAYSYADSVGIALFEIDASGTAEPANDQARAVVEAARSRAAADTAPADAPPDPAESRSLLRRLEPAARVARSILRPVVAPLAAVGRAHWRILSAVFFTVLLVIAPFGSDMVALRVFATLVAVVGAPVCWFLAYQYRQTRARRR
;
A
#
# COMPACT_ATOMS: atom_id res chain seq x y z
N MET A 1 -5.27 20.86 15.79
CA MET A 1 -3.85 21.02 16.18
C MET A 1 -3.26 22.11 15.28
N ARG A 2 -2.43 23.03 15.78
CA ARG A 2 -1.90 24.11 14.93
C ARG A 2 -0.54 23.72 14.35
N ILE A 3 -0.44 23.62 13.04
CA ILE A 3 0.80 23.23 12.35
C ILE A 3 1.77 24.42 12.33
N ARG A 4 2.97 24.22 12.86
CA ARG A 4 4.06 25.19 12.84
C ARG A 4 5.31 24.62 12.19
N THR A 5 5.54 23.32 12.32
CA THR A 5 6.71 22.60 11.82
C THR A 5 6.35 21.62 10.70
N ILE A 6 7.36 21.17 9.95
CA ILE A 6 7.16 20.15 8.91
C ILE A 6 6.73 18.81 9.52
N VAL A 7 7.28 18.43 10.67
CA VAL A 7 6.93 17.20 11.39
C VAL A 7 5.46 17.19 11.82
N GLU A 8 4.94 18.34 12.29
CA GLU A 8 3.52 18.49 12.60
C GLU A 8 2.67 18.38 11.32
N ALA A 9 3.15 18.92 10.19
CA ALA A 9 2.45 18.81 8.92
C ALA A 9 2.36 17.35 8.42
N GLU A 10 3.46 16.59 8.51
CA GLU A 10 3.49 15.16 8.17
C GLU A 10 2.59 14.33 9.09
N THR A 11 2.57 14.66 10.39
CA THR A 11 1.70 14.00 11.36
C THR A 11 0.23 14.27 11.05
N THR A 12 -0.13 15.52 10.77
CA THR A 12 -1.50 15.87 10.39
C THR A 12 -1.88 15.25 9.04
N ALA A 13 -0.97 15.22 8.05
CA ALA A 13 -1.23 14.53 6.79
C ALA A 13 -1.55 13.04 7.01
N ALA A 14 -0.78 12.36 7.87
CA ALA A 14 -1.05 10.98 8.25
C ALA A 14 -2.40 10.81 8.95
N GLU A 15 -2.79 11.73 9.85
CA GLU A 15 -4.11 11.73 10.48
C GLU A 15 -5.24 11.85 9.44
N ARG A 16 -5.12 12.78 8.49
CA ARG A 16 -6.11 12.94 7.40
C ARG A 16 -6.20 11.71 6.52
N MET A 17 -5.06 11.11 6.17
CA MET A 17 -5.04 9.85 5.44
C MET A 17 -5.79 8.73 6.18
N ARG A 18 -5.62 8.62 7.50
CA ARG A 18 -6.37 7.63 8.30
C ARG A 18 -7.87 7.90 8.28
N GLU A 19 -8.29 9.16 8.42
CA GLU A 19 -9.69 9.57 8.30
C GLU A 19 -10.28 9.21 6.92
N TRP A 20 -9.46 9.21 5.87
CA TRP A 20 -9.87 8.86 4.51
C TRP A 20 -9.79 7.37 4.17
N GLY A 21 -9.48 6.53 5.16
CA GLY A 21 -9.51 5.07 5.04
C GLY A 21 -8.14 4.42 4.80
N TYR A 22 -7.04 5.19 4.82
CA TYR A 22 -5.68 4.66 4.87
C TYR A 22 -5.27 4.43 6.33
N SER A 23 -5.89 3.45 6.98
CA SER A 23 -5.83 3.26 8.44
C SER A 23 -4.42 2.99 8.99
N ASP A 24 -3.51 2.48 8.17
CA ASP A 24 -2.11 2.20 8.51
C ASP A 24 -1.15 3.34 8.12
N ALA A 25 -1.67 4.51 7.72
CA ALA A 25 -0.84 5.65 7.37
C ALA A 25 0.10 6.02 8.53
N THR A 26 1.40 6.14 8.26
CA THR A 26 2.46 6.35 9.24
C THR A 26 3.42 7.42 8.71
N PRO A 27 3.66 8.52 9.45
CA PRO A 27 4.65 9.51 9.06
C PRO A 27 6.05 8.92 9.18
N LEU A 28 6.89 9.17 8.19
CA LEU A 28 8.25 8.63 8.11
C LEU A 28 9.30 9.60 8.67
N PHE A 29 8.98 10.90 8.79
CA PHE A 29 9.84 11.96 9.31
C PHE A 29 11.14 12.17 8.53
N GLY A 30 11.34 13.39 8.02
CA GLY A 30 12.68 13.91 7.73
C GLY A 30 13.51 13.11 6.71
N GLY A 31 12.87 12.51 5.70
CA GLY A 31 13.55 11.87 4.58
C GLY A 31 13.85 10.37 4.72
N ALA A 32 13.40 9.71 5.78
CA ALA A 32 13.53 8.25 5.91
C ALA A 32 12.82 7.46 4.79
N GLY A 33 11.83 8.07 4.13
CA GLY A 33 11.06 7.46 3.04
C GLY A 33 11.59 7.73 1.64
N GLY A 34 12.80 8.29 1.47
CA GLY A 34 13.38 8.47 0.13
C GLY A 34 12.62 9.45 -0.77
N GLY A 35 11.92 10.42 -0.17
CA GLY A 35 11.01 11.34 -0.87
C GLY A 35 9.53 10.96 -0.73
N ILE A 36 9.20 10.04 0.20
CA ILE A 36 7.85 9.82 0.73
C ILE A 36 7.87 10.24 2.19
N ASP A 37 6.91 11.07 2.59
CA ASP A 37 6.81 11.60 3.96
C ASP A 37 5.79 10.82 4.79
N VAL A 38 4.76 10.27 4.16
CA VAL A 38 3.76 9.40 4.81
C VAL A 38 3.57 8.12 4.00
N TYR A 39 3.66 6.98 4.69
CA TYR A 39 3.48 5.66 4.12
C TYR A 39 2.19 5.00 4.60
N SER A 40 1.45 4.39 3.69
CA SER A 40 0.39 3.40 3.93
C SER A 40 0.57 2.23 2.96
N SER A 41 0.04 1.05 3.30
CA SER A 41 -0.04 -0.05 2.35
C SER A 41 -0.83 0.30 1.09
N GLY A 42 -1.83 1.18 1.20
CA GLY A 42 -2.69 1.62 0.09
C GLY A 42 -2.29 2.93 -0.57
N ALA A 43 -1.45 3.76 0.08
CA ALA A 43 -1.12 5.09 -0.43
C ALA A 43 0.26 5.59 0.01
N TYR A 44 0.86 6.45 -0.82
CA TYR A 44 2.04 7.24 -0.47
C TYR A 44 1.69 8.72 -0.50
N ALA A 45 2.28 9.48 0.43
CA ALA A 45 2.15 10.91 0.41
C ALA A 45 3.45 11.68 0.64
N VAL A 46 3.48 12.89 0.09
CA VAL A 46 4.53 13.90 0.26
C VAL A 46 3.90 15.18 0.78
N VAL A 47 4.61 15.89 1.65
CA VAL A 47 4.13 17.09 2.35
C VAL A 47 5.08 18.26 2.13
N CYS A 48 4.63 19.22 1.33
CA CYS A 48 5.32 20.49 1.12
C CYS A 48 4.72 21.59 2.00
N TRP A 49 5.23 21.77 3.22
CA TRP A 49 4.64 22.72 4.19
C TRP A 49 5.15 24.17 4.04
N ARG A 50 6.44 24.36 3.77
CA ARG A 50 7.09 25.69 3.73
C ARG A 50 7.81 25.89 2.41
N GLY A 51 7.71 27.09 1.86
CA GLY A 51 8.41 27.45 0.63
C GLY A 51 7.48 28.16 -0.35
N LYS A 52 7.76 27.97 -1.64
CA LYS A 52 6.87 28.38 -2.74
C LYS A 52 5.76 27.34 -2.92
N SER A 53 4.77 27.64 -3.76
CA SER A 53 3.77 26.68 -4.21
C SER A 53 4.46 25.45 -4.82
N ALA A 54 3.84 24.28 -4.68
CA ALA A 54 4.37 23.03 -5.19
C ALA A 54 4.38 23.04 -6.73
N THR A 55 5.47 22.57 -7.30
CA THR A 55 5.71 22.60 -8.75
C THR A 55 5.45 21.26 -9.41
N ALA A 56 5.28 21.25 -10.73
CA ALA A 56 5.17 20.01 -11.51
C ALA A 56 6.32 19.03 -11.21
N HIS A 57 7.54 19.53 -11.06
CA HIS A 57 8.71 18.70 -10.73
C HIS A 57 8.57 17.97 -9.39
N ASP A 58 7.96 18.63 -8.39
CA ASP A 58 7.73 18.02 -7.08
C ASP A 58 6.71 16.87 -7.17
N VAL A 59 5.65 17.07 -7.96
CA VAL A 59 4.60 16.06 -8.20
C VAL A 59 5.12 14.90 -9.06
N GLU A 60 5.92 15.19 -10.08
CA GLU A 60 6.63 14.18 -10.90
C GLU A 60 7.52 13.27 -10.07
N ARG A 61 8.23 13.85 -9.09
CA ARG A 61 9.11 13.09 -8.20
C ARG A 61 8.32 12.07 -7.37
N LEU A 62 7.16 12.47 -6.83
CA LEU A 62 6.26 11.54 -6.14
C LEU A 62 5.77 10.44 -7.09
N TYR A 63 5.39 10.80 -8.32
CA TYR A 63 4.99 9.83 -9.32
C TYR A 63 6.08 8.78 -9.57
N GLY A 64 7.34 9.20 -9.71
CA GLY A 64 8.48 8.30 -9.90
C GLY A 64 8.72 7.36 -8.72
N ALA A 65 8.41 7.78 -7.49
CA ALA A 65 8.62 7.00 -6.27
C ALA A 65 7.61 5.85 -6.06
N ARG A 66 6.51 5.81 -6.83
CA ARG A 66 5.40 4.83 -6.64
C ARG A 66 5.81 3.36 -6.78
N GLY A 67 6.87 3.08 -7.56
CA GLY A 67 7.29 1.73 -7.89
C GLY A 67 6.26 0.96 -8.74
N LEU A 68 6.26 -0.38 -8.66
CA LEU A 68 5.37 -1.25 -9.45
C LEU A 68 4.01 -1.55 -8.79
N GLY A 69 3.75 -1.01 -7.59
CA GLY A 69 2.50 -1.25 -6.86
C GLY A 69 1.38 -0.30 -7.29
N ARG A 70 0.12 -0.76 -7.24
CA ARG A 70 -1.05 0.12 -7.31
C ARG A 70 -1.29 0.71 -5.93
N ARG A 71 -0.74 1.90 -5.69
CA ARG A 71 -0.98 2.71 -4.50
C ARG A 71 -1.45 4.07 -4.95
N ASP A 72 -2.35 4.66 -4.18
CA ASP A 72 -2.78 6.02 -4.41
C ASP A 72 -1.65 6.98 -4.04
N LEU A 73 -1.55 8.07 -4.78
CA LEU A 73 -0.51 9.08 -4.60
C LEU A 73 -1.18 10.36 -4.14
N LEU A 74 -0.80 10.84 -2.96
CA LEU A 74 -1.35 12.03 -2.35
C LEU A 74 -0.24 13.07 -2.19
N PHE A 75 -0.50 14.29 -2.58
CA PHE A 75 0.43 15.39 -2.37
C PHE A 75 -0.25 16.43 -1.48
N PHE A 76 0.42 16.85 -0.41
CA PHE A 76 -0.06 17.91 0.47
C PHE A 76 0.80 19.16 0.30
N SER A 77 0.17 20.32 0.10
CA SER A 77 0.86 21.61 0.00
C SER A 77 0.29 22.62 0.97
N GLY A 78 1.15 23.35 1.69
CA GLY A 78 0.75 24.46 2.55
C GLY A 78 0.59 25.81 1.81
N ARG A 79 0.96 25.87 0.52
CA ARG A 79 0.99 27.10 -0.29
C ARG A 79 0.32 26.95 -1.66
N GLY A 80 -0.46 25.90 -1.85
CA GLY A 80 -1.09 25.56 -3.14
C GLY A 80 -0.10 25.02 -4.17
N TYR A 81 -0.52 25.02 -5.43
CA TYR A 81 0.16 24.41 -6.56
C TYR A 81 0.24 25.39 -7.72
N ASP A 82 1.23 25.23 -8.60
CA ASP A 82 1.22 25.92 -9.90
C ASP A 82 0.32 25.19 -10.93
N ASP A 83 -0.01 25.89 -12.02
CA ASP A 83 -0.91 25.38 -13.06
C ASP A 83 -0.38 24.10 -13.73
N ASP A 84 0.95 23.99 -13.85
CA ASP A 84 1.61 22.82 -14.42
C ASP A 84 1.51 21.60 -13.48
N ALA A 85 1.61 21.81 -12.16
CA ALA A 85 1.42 20.77 -11.16
C ALA A 85 -0.02 20.22 -11.16
N TYR A 86 -1.03 21.09 -11.29
CA TYR A 86 -2.42 20.65 -11.46
C TYR A 86 -2.57 19.79 -12.71
N SER A 87 -2.13 20.32 -13.85
CA SER A 87 -2.25 19.64 -15.15
C SER A 87 -1.56 18.28 -15.15
N TYR A 88 -0.36 18.20 -14.56
CA TYR A 88 0.38 16.95 -14.45
C TYR A 88 -0.33 15.98 -13.50
N ALA A 89 -0.71 16.41 -12.30
CA ALA A 89 -1.38 15.56 -11.31
C ALA A 89 -2.65 14.92 -11.86
N ASP A 90 -3.47 15.68 -12.58
CA ASP A 90 -4.70 15.18 -13.20
C ASP A 90 -4.40 14.16 -14.31
N SER A 91 -3.34 14.37 -15.08
CA SER A 91 -2.95 13.45 -16.16
C SER A 91 -2.50 12.08 -15.64
N VAL A 92 -1.92 12.01 -14.44
CA VAL A 92 -1.37 10.78 -13.86
C VAL A 92 -2.16 10.23 -12.67
N GLY A 93 -3.22 10.92 -12.24
CA GLY A 93 -4.11 10.49 -11.17
C GLY A 93 -3.55 10.70 -9.76
N ILE A 94 -2.83 11.81 -9.51
CA ILE A 94 -2.36 12.19 -8.17
C ILE A 94 -3.41 13.06 -7.48
N ALA A 95 -3.73 12.75 -6.23
CA ALA A 95 -4.65 13.55 -5.41
C ALA A 95 -3.90 14.71 -4.75
N LEU A 96 -4.33 15.94 -5.00
CA LEU A 96 -3.74 17.16 -4.46
C LEU A 96 -4.56 17.72 -3.29
N PHE A 97 -3.90 18.07 -2.19
CA PHE A 97 -4.54 18.59 -0.99
C PHE A 97 -3.83 19.86 -0.49
N GLU A 98 -4.59 20.92 -0.26
CA GLU A 98 -4.10 22.10 0.41
C GLU A 98 -4.28 21.95 1.92
N ILE A 99 -3.17 21.93 2.66
CA ILE A 99 -3.19 21.81 4.11
C ILE A 99 -2.99 23.17 4.76
N ASP A 100 -3.89 23.55 5.67
CA ASP A 100 -3.83 24.83 6.37
C ASP A 100 -3.09 24.73 7.73
N ALA A 101 -2.84 25.87 8.37
CA ALA A 101 -2.21 25.88 9.70
C ALA A 101 -3.12 25.35 10.83
N SER A 102 -4.42 25.19 10.59
CA SER A 102 -5.38 24.52 11.48
C SER A 102 -5.29 22.99 11.40
N GLY A 103 -4.61 22.48 10.38
CA GLY A 103 -4.54 21.07 10.04
C GLY A 103 -5.72 20.55 9.21
N THR A 104 -6.55 21.43 8.65
CA THR A 104 -7.54 21.07 7.63
C THR A 104 -6.81 20.77 6.32
N ALA A 105 -7.22 19.72 5.62
CA ALA A 105 -6.72 19.42 4.28
C ALA A 105 -7.88 19.47 3.29
N GLU A 106 -7.88 20.47 2.42
CA GLU A 106 -8.92 20.68 1.42
C GLU A 106 -8.53 20.04 0.08
N PRO A 107 -9.45 19.36 -0.62
CA PRO A 107 -9.16 18.75 -1.91
C PRO A 107 -8.98 19.82 -2.98
N ALA A 108 -7.82 19.83 -3.64
CA ALA A 108 -7.46 20.83 -4.65
C ALA A 108 -7.77 20.37 -6.08
N ASN A 109 -7.95 19.06 -6.33
CA ASN A 109 -8.35 18.52 -7.63
C ASN A 109 -9.42 17.41 -7.52
N ASP A 110 -9.90 16.93 -8.67
CA ASP A 110 -10.98 15.95 -8.74
C ASP A 110 -10.60 14.60 -8.10
N GLN A 111 -9.33 14.19 -8.24
CA GLN A 111 -8.84 12.96 -7.62
C GLN A 111 -8.88 13.06 -6.09
N ALA A 112 -8.45 14.20 -5.52
CA ALA A 112 -8.56 14.44 -4.09
C ALA A 112 -10.02 14.48 -3.61
N ARG A 113 -10.92 15.08 -4.40
CA ARG A 113 -12.35 15.09 -4.09
C ARG A 113 -12.92 13.67 -4.04
N ALA A 114 -12.55 12.82 -5.00
CA ALA A 114 -12.97 11.42 -5.02
C ALA A 114 -12.49 10.64 -3.78
N VAL A 115 -11.26 10.88 -3.31
CA VAL A 115 -10.74 10.27 -2.07
C VAL A 115 -11.59 10.64 -0.86
N VAL A 116 -11.90 11.94 -0.70
CA VAL A 116 -12.70 12.44 0.44
C VAL A 116 -14.15 11.95 0.36
N GLU A 117 -14.75 11.94 -0.82
CA GLU A 117 -16.11 11.44 -1.03
C GLU A 117 -16.21 9.94 -0.74
N ALA A 118 -15.27 9.14 -1.23
CA ALA A 118 -15.22 7.71 -0.96
C ALA A 118 -15.06 7.40 0.54
N ALA A 119 -14.32 8.24 1.28
CA ALA A 119 -14.21 8.14 2.73
C ALA A 119 -15.52 8.49 3.44
N ARG A 120 -16.17 9.60 3.03
CA ARG A 120 -17.45 10.02 3.60
C ARG A 120 -18.55 8.97 3.37
N SER A 121 -18.62 8.39 2.17
CA SER A 121 -19.56 7.32 1.84
C SER A 121 -19.31 6.07 2.71
N ARG A 122 -18.06 5.72 2.99
CA ARG A 122 -17.71 4.63 3.92
C ARG A 122 -18.16 4.92 5.34
N ALA A 123 -17.83 6.11 5.87
CA ALA A 123 -18.24 6.52 7.21
C ALA A 123 -19.77 6.56 7.36
N ALA A 124 -20.49 6.99 6.31
CA ALA A 124 -21.95 6.96 6.28
C ALA A 124 -22.50 5.51 6.27
N ALA A 125 -21.85 4.58 5.56
CA ALA A 125 -22.23 3.17 5.58
C ALA A 125 -21.96 2.51 6.94
N ASP A 126 -20.88 2.90 7.63
CA ASP A 126 -20.55 2.40 8.97
C ASP A 126 -21.46 2.99 10.06
N THR A 127 -22.00 4.19 9.84
CA THR A 127 -22.92 4.88 10.77
C THR A 127 -24.39 4.58 10.49
N ALA A 128 -24.72 4.13 9.27
CA ALA A 128 -26.03 3.57 8.99
C ALA A 128 -26.31 2.50 10.05
N PRO A 129 -27.52 2.48 10.66
CA PRO A 129 -27.83 1.45 11.62
C PRO A 129 -27.59 0.12 10.91
N ALA A 130 -26.56 -0.61 11.34
CA ALA A 130 -26.49 -2.03 11.05
C ALA A 130 -27.86 -2.54 11.48
N ASP A 131 -28.67 -3.01 10.52
CA ASP A 131 -29.95 -3.68 10.80
C ASP A 131 -29.76 -4.45 12.10
N ALA A 132 -30.52 -4.07 13.13
CA ALA A 132 -30.36 -4.59 14.47
C ALA A 132 -30.07 -6.08 14.36
N PRO A 133 -29.00 -6.62 15.00
CA PRO A 133 -28.53 -7.97 14.75
C PRO A 133 -29.75 -8.91 14.66
N PRO A 134 -29.97 -9.60 13.53
CA PRO A 134 -31.18 -10.38 13.33
C PRO A 134 -31.35 -11.27 14.55
N ASP A 135 -32.56 -11.26 15.11
CA ASP A 135 -32.90 -11.92 16.38
C ASP A 135 -32.06 -13.21 16.50
N PRO A 136 -31.32 -13.43 17.61
CA PRO A 136 -30.56 -14.65 17.82
C PRO A 136 -31.34 -15.94 17.45
N ALA A 137 -32.67 -15.92 17.57
CA ALA A 137 -33.55 -16.99 17.10
C ALA A 137 -33.58 -17.14 15.56
N GLU A 138 -33.70 -16.05 14.81
CA GLU A 138 -33.71 -16.00 13.35
C GLU A 138 -32.36 -16.46 12.78
N SER A 139 -31.25 -15.94 13.33
CA SER A 139 -29.88 -16.33 12.96
C SER A 139 -29.62 -17.83 13.17
N ARG A 140 -30.08 -18.40 14.29
CA ARG A 140 -29.97 -19.85 14.57
C ARG A 140 -30.80 -20.69 13.60
N SER A 141 -31.97 -20.19 13.18
CA SER A 141 -32.84 -20.89 12.24
C SER A 141 -32.23 -20.94 10.83
N LEU A 142 -31.61 -19.84 10.38
CA LEU A 142 -30.94 -19.74 9.09
C LEU A 142 -29.68 -20.60 9.03
N LEU A 143 -28.87 -20.59 10.09
CA LEU A 143 -27.70 -21.46 10.19
C LEU A 143 -28.09 -22.94 10.14
N ARG A 144 -29.13 -23.36 10.87
CA ARG A 144 -29.66 -24.74 10.79
C ARG A 144 -30.12 -25.12 9.38
N ARG A 145 -30.68 -24.17 8.62
CA ARG A 145 -31.10 -24.39 7.22
C ARG A 145 -29.92 -24.50 6.26
N LEU A 146 -28.82 -23.79 6.52
CA LEU A 146 -27.63 -23.77 5.65
C LEU A 146 -26.58 -24.82 5.99
N GLU A 147 -26.59 -25.37 7.21
CA GLU A 147 -25.69 -26.45 7.64
C GLU A 147 -25.57 -27.65 6.67
N PRO A 148 -26.66 -28.21 6.11
CA PRO A 148 -26.54 -29.32 5.17
C PRO A 148 -25.81 -28.91 3.88
N ALA A 149 -26.09 -27.72 3.33
CA ALA A 149 -25.44 -27.21 2.12
C ALA A 149 -23.96 -26.87 2.37
N ALA A 150 -23.65 -26.25 3.51
CA ALA A 150 -22.29 -25.90 3.89
C ALA A 150 -21.42 -27.15 4.12
N ARG A 151 -21.99 -28.24 4.65
CA ARG A 151 -21.29 -29.51 4.86
C ARG A 151 -20.93 -30.19 3.53
N VAL A 152 -21.84 -30.15 2.56
CA VAL A 152 -21.64 -30.67 1.20
C VAL A 152 -20.62 -29.81 0.42
N ALA A 153 -20.73 -28.47 0.50
CA ALA A 153 -19.76 -27.59 -0.15
C ALA A 153 -18.34 -27.80 0.39
N ARG A 154 -18.19 -27.96 1.71
CA ARG A 154 -16.88 -28.16 2.36
C ARG A 154 -16.27 -29.54 2.06
N SER A 155 -17.09 -30.58 1.87
CA SER A 155 -16.61 -31.91 1.48
C SER A 155 -16.16 -31.97 0.02
N ILE A 156 -16.76 -31.16 -0.85
CA ILE A 156 -16.41 -31.08 -2.28
C ILE A 156 -15.21 -30.15 -2.53
N LEU A 157 -15.17 -29.00 -1.86
CA LEU A 157 -14.16 -27.96 -2.14
C LEU A 157 -12.78 -28.30 -1.53
N ARG A 158 -12.76 -28.91 -0.34
CA ARG A 158 -11.52 -29.23 0.38
C ARG A 158 -10.53 -30.12 -0.39
N PRO A 159 -10.93 -31.21 -1.09
CA PRO A 159 -9.99 -32.03 -1.86
C PRO A 159 -9.45 -31.34 -3.12
N VAL A 160 -10.12 -30.29 -3.62
CA VAL A 160 -9.70 -29.56 -4.82
C VAL A 160 -8.67 -28.46 -4.49
N VAL A 161 -8.89 -27.74 -3.40
CA VAL A 161 -8.04 -26.57 -3.04
C VAL A 161 -6.79 -27.00 -2.25
N ALA A 162 -6.86 -28.09 -1.49
CA ALA A 162 -5.72 -28.63 -0.73
C ALA A 162 -4.48 -28.99 -1.59
N PRO A 163 -4.60 -29.69 -2.73
CA PRO A 163 -3.45 -30.01 -3.56
C PRO A 163 -2.86 -28.76 -4.25
N LEU A 164 -3.69 -27.83 -4.70
CA LEU A 164 -3.24 -26.55 -5.29
C LEU A 164 -2.42 -25.71 -4.30
N ALA A 165 -2.90 -25.59 -3.06
CA ALA A 165 -2.17 -24.90 -2.00
C ALA A 165 -0.90 -25.67 -1.58
N ALA A 166 -0.88 -27.01 -1.70
CA ALA A 166 0.30 -27.82 -1.43
C ALA A 166 1.36 -27.67 -2.52
N VAL A 167 0.97 -27.63 -3.80
CA VAL A 167 1.85 -27.42 -4.95
C VAL A 167 2.50 -26.03 -4.89
N GLY A 168 1.71 -24.98 -4.60
CA GLY A 168 2.25 -23.62 -4.43
C GLY A 168 3.25 -23.51 -3.28
N ARG A 169 2.99 -24.16 -2.14
CA ARG A 169 3.93 -24.22 -1.02
C ARG A 169 5.16 -25.09 -1.30
N ALA A 170 5.03 -26.13 -2.12
CA ALA A 170 6.13 -27.03 -2.45
C ALA A 170 7.07 -26.45 -3.52
N HIS A 171 6.56 -25.68 -4.48
CA HIS A 171 7.29 -25.23 -5.66
C HIS A 171 7.75 -23.77 -5.59
N TRP A 172 7.54 -23.06 -4.47
CA TRP A 172 8.07 -21.71 -4.23
C TRP A 172 9.58 -21.59 -4.52
N ARG A 173 10.34 -22.66 -4.28
CA ARG A 173 11.79 -22.75 -4.56
C ARG A 173 12.12 -22.64 -6.06
N ILE A 174 11.28 -23.25 -6.90
CA ILE A 174 11.44 -23.24 -8.36
C ILE A 174 11.03 -21.86 -8.90
N LEU A 175 9.96 -21.27 -8.36
CA LEU A 175 9.54 -19.91 -8.72
C LEU A 175 10.60 -18.87 -8.38
N SER A 176 11.24 -18.97 -7.22
CA SER A 176 12.36 -18.08 -6.86
C SER A 176 13.59 -18.29 -7.74
N ALA A 177 13.94 -19.55 -8.05
CA ALA A 177 15.08 -19.85 -8.91
C ALA A 177 14.87 -19.30 -10.33
N VAL A 178 13.69 -19.54 -10.92
CA VAL A 178 13.32 -19.02 -12.24
C VAL A 178 13.33 -17.49 -12.24
N PHE A 179 12.81 -16.84 -11.20
CA PHE A 179 12.84 -15.38 -11.07
C PHE A 179 14.28 -14.82 -11.09
N PHE A 180 15.19 -15.41 -10.32
CA PHE A 180 16.59 -14.97 -10.28
C PHE A 180 17.33 -15.28 -11.59
N THR A 181 17.02 -16.40 -12.26
CA THR A 181 17.55 -16.71 -13.58
C THR A 181 17.10 -15.68 -14.62
N VAL A 182 15.81 -15.31 -14.62
CA VAL A 182 15.26 -14.29 -15.53
C VAL A 182 15.88 -12.92 -15.24
N LEU A 183 16.06 -12.55 -13.97
CA LEU A 183 16.75 -11.32 -13.56
C LEU A 183 18.20 -11.25 -14.11
N LEU A 184 18.92 -12.37 -14.09
CA LEU A 184 20.28 -12.48 -14.64
C LEU A 184 20.32 -12.37 -16.17
N VAL A 185 19.30 -12.89 -16.86
CA VAL A 185 19.21 -12.83 -18.33
C VAL A 185 18.84 -11.43 -18.83
N ILE A 186 18.02 -10.69 -18.07
CA ILE A 186 17.56 -9.33 -18.43
C ILE A 186 18.57 -8.25 -18.03
N ALA A 187 19.62 -8.59 -17.28
CA ALA A 187 20.65 -7.63 -16.88
C ALA A 187 21.33 -6.98 -18.11
N PRO A 188 21.45 -5.64 -18.17
CA PRO A 188 21.86 -4.94 -19.39
C PRO A 188 23.35 -5.14 -19.69
N PHE A 189 23.65 -5.61 -20.91
CA PHE A 189 25.02 -5.87 -21.38
C PHE A 189 25.70 -4.64 -22.06
N GLY A 190 25.49 -3.41 -21.56
CA GLY A 190 26.23 -2.20 -21.99
C GLY A 190 27.45 -1.85 -21.10
N SER A 191 28.55 -1.34 -21.68
CA SER A 191 29.82 -1.03 -20.98
C SER A 191 29.71 0.00 -19.85
N ASP A 192 28.64 0.81 -19.86
CA ASP A 192 28.48 1.96 -18.95
C ASP A 192 27.72 1.61 -17.67
N MET A 193 27.27 0.36 -17.50
CA MET A 193 26.36 -0.08 -16.43
C MET A 193 26.98 -1.10 -15.46
N VAL A 194 28.31 -1.04 -15.24
CA VAL A 194 29.04 -1.96 -14.36
C VAL A 194 28.46 -2.02 -12.95
N ALA A 195 28.09 -0.87 -12.38
CA ALA A 195 27.51 -0.79 -11.03
C ALA A 195 26.18 -1.54 -10.91
N LEU A 196 25.30 -1.45 -11.92
CA LEU A 196 24.02 -2.15 -11.92
C LEU A 196 24.19 -3.67 -12.04
N ARG A 197 25.19 -4.12 -12.80
CA ARG A 197 25.53 -5.54 -12.90
C ARG A 197 26.07 -6.10 -11.59
N VAL A 198 27.01 -5.39 -10.95
CA VAL A 198 27.57 -5.78 -9.65
C VAL A 198 26.47 -5.84 -8.58
N PHE A 199 25.52 -4.90 -8.63
CA PHE A 199 24.38 -4.90 -7.73
C PHE A 199 23.44 -6.09 -7.99
N ALA A 200 23.08 -6.36 -9.25
CA ALA A 200 22.22 -7.49 -9.60
C ALA A 200 22.84 -8.85 -9.24
N THR A 201 24.16 -9.01 -9.45
CA THR A 201 24.87 -10.24 -9.07
C THR A 201 24.98 -10.37 -7.56
N LEU A 202 25.26 -9.30 -6.82
CA LEU A 202 25.24 -9.33 -5.34
C LEU A 202 23.86 -9.72 -4.80
N VAL A 203 22.78 -9.13 -5.34
CA VAL A 203 21.40 -9.45 -4.93
C VAL A 203 21.05 -10.90 -5.23
N ALA A 204 21.46 -11.45 -6.38
CA ALA A 204 21.22 -12.85 -6.73
C ALA A 204 22.04 -13.82 -5.85
N VAL A 205 23.32 -13.51 -5.60
CA VAL A 205 24.24 -14.35 -4.81
C VAL A 205 23.86 -14.35 -3.33
N VAL A 206 23.38 -13.23 -2.79
CA VAL A 206 23.02 -13.11 -1.36
C VAL A 206 21.55 -13.45 -1.11
N GLY A 207 20.64 -13.05 -2.01
CA GLY A 207 19.19 -13.22 -1.84
C GLY A 207 18.77 -14.70 -1.81
N ALA A 208 19.30 -15.52 -2.72
CA ALA A 208 18.92 -16.93 -2.80
C ALA A 208 19.33 -17.74 -1.53
N PRO A 209 20.55 -17.60 -0.99
CA PRO A 209 20.94 -18.24 0.28
C PRO A 209 20.19 -17.72 1.49
N VAL A 210 19.89 -16.41 1.57
CA VAL A 210 19.16 -15.82 2.70
C VAL A 210 17.72 -16.31 2.74
N CYS A 211 17.04 -16.36 1.59
CA CYS A 211 15.70 -16.94 1.49
C CYS A 211 15.71 -18.43 1.86
N TRP A 212 16.75 -19.19 1.48
CA TRP A 212 16.91 -20.58 1.87
C TRP A 212 17.12 -20.74 3.39
N PHE A 213 17.96 -19.90 4.00
CA PHE A 213 18.24 -19.94 5.43
C PHE A 213 17.01 -19.58 6.28
N LEU A 214 16.26 -18.54 5.90
CA LEU A 214 15.01 -18.16 6.59
C LEU A 214 13.94 -19.26 6.49
N ALA A 215 13.82 -19.91 5.32
CA ALA A 215 12.92 -21.05 5.15
C ALA A 215 13.33 -22.26 5.99
N TYR A 216 14.64 -22.48 6.16
CA TYR A 216 15.18 -23.54 7.02
C TYR A 216 14.90 -23.28 8.50
N GLN A 217 15.12 -22.04 8.97
CA GLN A 217 14.80 -21.60 10.33
C GLN A 217 13.31 -21.74 10.66
N TYR A 218 12.43 -21.37 9.72
CA TYR A 218 10.98 -21.55 9.87
C TYR A 218 10.58 -23.02 10.02
N ARG A 219 11.25 -23.94 9.32
CA ARG A 219 10.99 -25.39 9.46
C ARG A 219 11.45 -25.92 10.81
N GLN A 220 12.63 -25.51 11.29
CA GLN A 220 13.14 -25.95 12.59
C GLN A 220 12.28 -25.44 13.76
N THR A 221 11.85 -24.19 13.72
CA THR A 221 10.98 -23.61 14.75
C THR A 221 9.61 -24.28 14.82
N ARG A 222 9.08 -24.74 13.67
CA ARG A 222 7.82 -25.49 13.62
C ARG A 222 7.96 -26.94 14.09
N ALA A 223 9.11 -27.59 13.84
CA ALA A 223 9.38 -28.95 14.30
C ALA A 223 9.60 -29.04 15.81
N ARG A 224 10.12 -27.99 16.45
CA ARG A 224 10.31 -27.92 17.92
C ARG A 224 9.03 -27.58 18.71
N ARG A 225 7.94 -27.20 18.03
CA ARG A 225 6.64 -26.87 18.63
C ARG A 225 5.62 -28.01 18.53
N ARG A 226 6.03 -29.18 18.06
CA ARG A 226 5.27 -30.44 18.09
C ARG A 226 5.99 -31.40 19.01
#